data_AF-A0A7W0XCB1-F1
#
_entry.id   AF-A0A7W0XCB1-F1
#
_cell.length_a   1.000
_cell.length_b   1.000
_cell.length_c   1.000
_cell.angle_alpha   90.00
_cell.angle_beta   90.00
_cell.angle_gamma   90.00
#
_symmetry.space_group_name_H-M   'P 1'
#
loop_
_entity.id
_entity.type
_entity.pdbx_description
1 polymer ?
#
loop_
_entity_poly.entity_id
_entity_poly.type
_entity_poly.pdbx_seq_one_letter_code
_entity_poly.pdbx_strand_id
1 'polypeptide(L)'
;MTICPCCGFKFEGALSEGCASCGALSVGEALPKPEHELPSYGRSLLLAVAGSLMVLVFLTQTIIALVQRAPSDTSTLALFSVFPLDFWSWMAAGETAAWRLKWIAIPATIIVLWGSLKIYRSMVKSPAFFCGLGYAKTGLMASALVPVLIAFLIGITVPERLRQRQDGLQAAANALGHRFARALLEYNARYGTLPAELKDLGRLPDPDGSIAAALSSFDSSAYKPSADLAALPKQKSRTLRGAVIRNASLETASDDLPGEGLSFTNYELPLPGADQLMGTEDDLIVDDGIIKKASESVRQTGTPTRSPTSIKP
;
A
#
# COMPACT_ATOMS: atom_id res chain seq x y z
N MET A 1 -40.27 -32.68 -15.08
CA MET A 1 -39.31 -33.72 -14.64
C MET A 1 -39.95 -34.49 -13.52
N THR A 2 -40.14 -35.78 -13.72
CA THR A 2 -40.87 -36.66 -12.79
C THR A 2 -39.84 -37.68 -12.26
N ILE A 3 -39.78 -37.86 -10.94
CA ILE A 3 -38.85 -38.81 -10.31
C ILE A 3 -39.65 -40.06 -9.99
N CYS A 4 -39.20 -41.22 -10.47
CA CYS A 4 -39.82 -42.49 -10.12
C CYS A 4 -39.64 -42.75 -8.61
N PRO A 5 -40.71 -42.95 -7.82
CA PRO A 5 -40.60 -43.18 -6.39
C PRO A 5 -39.96 -44.55 -6.05
N CYS A 6 -40.00 -45.53 -6.95
CA CYS A 6 -39.40 -46.85 -6.71
C CYS A 6 -37.88 -46.86 -6.87
N CYS A 7 -37.35 -46.25 -7.94
CA CYS A 7 -35.92 -46.35 -8.28
C CYS A 7 -35.17 -45.01 -8.30
N GLY A 8 -35.86 -43.88 -8.10
CA GLY A 8 -35.26 -42.55 -8.14
C GLY A 8 -34.86 -42.06 -9.54
N PHE A 9 -35.14 -42.82 -10.61
CA PHE A 9 -34.79 -42.44 -11.98
C PHE A 9 -35.58 -41.20 -12.42
N LYS A 10 -34.89 -40.21 -12.98
CA LYS A 10 -35.48 -39.00 -13.54
C LYS A 10 -35.87 -39.26 -14.98
N PHE A 11 -37.14 -39.07 -15.33
CA PHE A 11 -37.60 -39.17 -16.70
C PHE A 11 -38.50 -37.99 -17.08
N GLU A 12 -38.61 -37.76 -18.38
CA GLU A 12 -39.48 -36.75 -18.98
C GLU A 12 -40.70 -37.48 -19.56
N GLY A 13 -41.86 -37.30 -18.90
CA GLY A 13 -43.09 -38.00 -19.26
C GLY A 13 -44.04 -38.11 -18.08
N ALA A 14 -45.28 -38.51 -18.36
CA ALA A 14 -46.27 -38.79 -17.33
C ALA A 14 -45.95 -40.13 -16.65
N LEU A 15 -46.08 -40.21 -15.32
CA LEU A 15 -45.85 -41.45 -14.56
C LEU A 15 -46.82 -42.59 -14.94
N SER A 16 -47.89 -42.26 -15.66
CA SER A 16 -48.86 -43.20 -16.23
C SER A 16 -48.27 -44.07 -17.33
N GLU A 17 -47.24 -43.62 -18.04
CA GLU A 17 -46.56 -44.40 -19.09
C GLU A 17 -45.57 -45.41 -18.51
N GLY A 18 -45.32 -45.33 -17.21
CA GLY A 18 -44.41 -46.21 -16.48
C GLY A 18 -42.96 -45.71 -16.48
N CYS A 19 -42.22 -46.10 -15.44
CA CYS A 19 -40.80 -45.81 -15.36
C CYS A 19 -40.02 -46.73 -16.31
N ALA A 20 -39.35 -46.15 -17.32
CA ALA A 20 -38.53 -46.91 -18.27
C ALA A 20 -37.40 -47.75 -17.61
N SER A 21 -36.95 -47.37 -16.42
CA SER A 21 -35.86 -48.07 -15.72
C SER A 21 -36.34 -49.27 -14.89
N CYS A 22 -37.48 -49.18 -14.20
CA CYS A 22 -37.92 -50.20 -13.25
C CYS A 22 -39.32 -50.77 -13.54
N GLY A 23 -39.98 -50.33 -14.61
CA GLY A 23 -41.32 -50.77 -15.00
C GLY A 23 -42.45 -50.34 -14.04
N ALA A 24 -42.16 -49.50 -13.05
CA ALA A 24 -43.19 -49.07 -12.10
C ALA A 24 -44.21 -48.16 -12.78
N LEU A 25 -45.49 -48.52 -12.71
CA LEU A 25 -46.63 -47.75 -13.22
C LEU A 25 -47.31 -47.01 -12.06
N SER A 26 -47.88 -45.83 -12.32
CA SER A 26 -48.71 -45.16 -11.32
C SER A 26 -49.98 -45.97 -11.06
N VAL A 27 -50.12 -46.51 -9.84
CA VAL A 27 -51.34 -47.20 -9.41
C VAL A 27 -52.33 -46.14 -8.91
N GLY A 28 -53.14 -45.60 -9.83
CA GLY A 28 -54.22 -44.66 -9.53
C GLY A 28 -53.96 -43.20 -9.92
N GLU A 29 -55.02 -42.39 -9.84
CA GLU A 29 -54.94 -40.94 -9.99
C GLU A 29 -54.01 -40.34 -8.91
N ALA A 30 -53.32 -39.25 -9.24
CA ALA A 30 -52.46 -38.57 -8.27
C ALA A 30 -53.29 -38.22 -7.03
N LEU A 31 -52.77 -38.54 -5.83
CA LEU A 31 -53.41 -38.20 -4.57
C LEU A 31 -53.83 -36.72 -4.61
N PRO A 32 -55.07 -36.38 -4.23
CA PRO A 32 -55.51 -34.99 -4.18
C PRO A 32 -54.53 -34.24 -3.29
N LYS A 33 -54.16 -33.02 -3.71
CA LYS A 33 -53.30 -32.18 -2.87
C LYS A 33 -53.92 -32.07 -1.48
N PRO A 34 -53.14 -32.22 -0.41
CA PRO A 34 -53.67 -32.08 0.94
C PRO A 34 -54.32 -30.69 1.05
N GLU A 35 -55.49 -30.62 1.67
CA GLU A 35 -56.21 -29.36 1.87
C GLU A 35 -55.36 -28.32 2.63
N HIS A 36 -54.37 -28.80 3.40
CA HIS A 36 -53.44 -28.00 4.17
C HIS A 36 -52.00 -28.44 3.89
N GLU A 37 -51.31 -27.75 2.96
CA GLU A 37 -49.86 -27.86 2.83
C GLU A 37 -49.20 -27.10 4.00
N LEU A 38 -48.33 -27.77 4.76
CA LEU A 38 -47.58 -27.11 5.83
C LEU A 38 -46.64 -26.05 5.23
N PRO A 39 -46.61 -24.83 5.79
CA PRO A 39 -45.76 -23.78 5.27
C PRO A 39 -44.28 -24.18 5.37
N SER A 40 -43.52 -23.89 4.31
CA SER A 40 -42.12 -24.34 4.20
C SER A 40 -41.14 -23.38 4.88
N TYR A 41 -40.28 -23.91 5.76
CA TYR A 41 -39.19 -23.17 6.42
C TYR A 41 -37.89 -23.10 5.61
N GLY A 42 -37.78 -23.87 4.52
CA GLY A 42 -36.51 -24.05 3.79
C GLY A 42 -35.91 -22.73 3.29
N ARG A 43 -36.75 -21.82 2.77
CA ARG A 43 -36.28 -20.52 2.25
C ARG A 43 -35.84 -19.56 3.36
N SER A 44 -36.57 -19.49 4.47
CA SER A 44 -36.18 -18.68 5.62
C SER A 44 -34.88 -19.18 6.25
N LEU A 45 -34.70 -20.50 6.35
CA LEU A 45 -33.49 -21.11 6.90
C LEU A 45 -32.29 -20.86 6.00
N LEU A 46 -32.44 -21.00 4.67
CA LEU A 46 -31.38 -20.68 3.71
C LEU A 46 -30.90 -19.23 3.87
N LEU A 47 -31.82 -18.26 3.97
CA LEU A 47 -31.48 -16.85 4.18
C LEU A 47 -30.75 -16.60 5.49
N ALA A 48 -31.24 -17.20 6.59
CA ALA A 48 -30.62 -17.07 7.90
C ALA A 48 -29.19 -17.66 7.91
N VAL A 49 -29.01 -18.86 7.36
CA VAL A 49 -27.71 -19.52 7.28
C VAL A 49 -26.74 -18.75 6.39
N ALA A 50 -27.19 -18.30 5.21
CA ALA A 50 -26.35 -17.52 4.30
C ALA A 50 -25.88 -16.20 4.93
N GLY A 51 -26.79 -15.46 5.59
CA GLY A 51 -26.44 -14.23 6.30
C GLY A 51 -25.48 -14.47 7.47
N SER A 52 -25.75 -15.48 8.30
CA SER A 52 -24.89 -15.85 9.43
C SER A 52 -23.50 -16.32 8.98
N LEU A 53 -23.42 -17.07 7.88
CA LEU A 53 -22.14 -17.53 7.33
C LEU A 53 -21.27 -16.34 6.88
N MET A 54 -21.86 -15.32 6.24
CA MET A 54 -21.14 -14.11 5.85
C MET A 54 -20.56 -13.37 7.06
N VAL A 55 -21.34 -13.24 8.13
CA VAL A 55 -20.89 -12.63 9.38
C VAL A 55 -19.77 -13.45 10.01
N LEU A 56 -19.91 -14.78 10.06
CA LEU A 56 -18.91 -15.68 10.64
C LEU A 56 -17.59 -15.62 9.86
N VAL A 57 -17.63 -15.62 8.53
CA VAL A 57 -16.43 -15.48 7.69
C VAL A 57 -15.74 -14.15 7.96
N PHE A 58 -16.49 -13.05 8.07
CA PHE A 58 -15.90 -11.75 8.38
C PHE A 58 -15.29 -11.70 9.79
N LEU A 59 -15.99 -12.24 10.80
CA LEU A 59 -15.49 -12.30 12.18
C LEU A 59 -14.24 -13.17 12.31
N THR A 60 -14.23 -14.36 11.67
CA THR A 60 -13.06 -15.25 11.68
C THR A 60 -11.84 -14.59 11.05
N GLN A 61 -11.99 -13.89 9.92
CA GLN A 61 -10.90 -13.14 9.31
C GLN A 61 -10.41 -11.98 10.19
N THR A 62 -11.32 -11.31 10.89
CA THR A 62 -10.98 -10.25 11.84
C THR A 62 -10.18 -10.80 13.02
N ILE A 63 -10.60 -11.95 13.58
CA ILE A 63 -9.87 -12.64 14.65
C ILE A 63 -8.49 -13.08 14.19
N ILE A 64 -8.35 -13.67 12.99
CA ILE A 64 -7.06 -14.06 12.43
C ILE A 64 -6.14 -12.83 12.29
N ALA A 65 -6.65 -11.72 11.77
CA ALA A 65 -5.87 -10.49 11.63
C ALA A 65 -5.45 -9.89 12.98
N LEU A 66 -6.31 -10.01 14.00
CA LEU A 66 -6.02 -9.60 15.37
C LEU A 66 -4.90 -10.47 15.98
N VAL A 67 -4.99 -11.79 15.84
CA VAL A 67 -3.96 -12.74 16.30
C VAL A 67 -2.60 -12.47 15.65
N GLN A 68 -2.58 -12.15 14.35
CA GLN A 68 -1.34 -11.83 13.63
C GLN A 68 -0.65 -10.54 14.09
N ARG A 69 -1.36 -9.67 14.78
CA ARG A 69 -0.79 -8.42 15.34
C ARG A 69 -0.35 -8.57 16.78
N ALA A 70 -0.74 -9.64 17.46
CA ALA A 70 -0.31 -9.87 18.81
C ALA A 70 1.21 -10.13 18.83
N PRO A 71 1.94 -9.56 19.80
CA PRO A 71 3.37 -9.82 19.93
C PRO A 71 3.61 -11.31 20.18
N SER A 72 4.64 -11.86 19.52
CA SER A 72 4.95 -13.30 19.46
C SER A 72 5.17 -13.97 20.81
N ASP A 73 5.49 -13.18 21.85
CA ASP A 73 5.81 -13.69 23.19
C ASP A 73 4.56 -13.93 24.06
N THR A 74 3.36 -13.58 23.58
CA THR A 74 2.13 -13.73 24.36
C THR A 74 1.54 -15.12 24.15
N SER A 75 1.42 -15.91 25.23
CA SER A 75 0.77 -17.23 25.16
C SER A 75 -0.69 -17.12 24.71
N THR A 76 -1.15 -18.08 23.90
CA THR A 76 -2.50 -18.07 23.28
C THR A 76 -3.65 -17.97 24.28
N LEU A 77 -3.47 -18.47 25.50
CA LEU A 77 -4.45 -18.32 26.59
C LEU A 77 -4.42 -16.91 27.21
N ALA A 78 -3.25 -16.29 27.31
CA ALA A 78 -3.12 -14.90 27.74
C ALA A 78 -3.65 -13.92 26.68
N LEU A 79 -3.81 -14.35 25.43
CA LEU A 79 -4.41 -13.53 24.38
C LEU A 79 -5.86 -13.15 24.72
N PHE A 80 -6.65 -14.11 25.23
CA PHE A 80 -8.07 -13.91 25.54
C PHE A 80 -8.34 -13.13 26.83
N SER A 81 -7.46 -13.25 27.83
CA SER A 81 -7.49 -12.40 29.05
C SER A 81 -6.80 -11.06 28.83
N VAL A 82 -5.88 -11.03 27.86
CA VAL A 82 -5.15 -9.93 27.23
C VAL A 82 -6.05 -8.77 26.88
N PHE A 83 -6.95 -9.06 25.93
CA PHE A 83 -7.66 -8.06 25.13
C PHE A 83 -8.23 -6.93 25.99
N PRO A 84 -7.50 -5.81 26.12
CA PRO A 84 -8.20 -4.57 26.36
C PRO A 84 -9.09 -4.44 25.13
N LEU A 85 -10.37 -4.15 25.34
CA LEU A 85 -11.29 -3.80 24.27
C LEU A 85 -10.90 -2.43 23.68
N ASP A 86 -9.62 -2.25 23.35
CA ASP A 86 -9.11 -1.11 22.62
C ASP A 86 -9.77 -1.18 21.26
N PHE A 87 -10.84 -0.41 21.16
CA PHE A 87 -11.66 -0.25 19.98
C PHE A 87 -10.79 -0.06 18.73
N TRP A 88 -9.68 0.67 18.86
CA TRP A 88 -8.70 0.89 17.79
C TRP A 88 -7.99 -0.38 17.30
N SER A 89 -7.65 -1.31 18.20
CA SER A 89 -7.02 -2.58 17.81
C SER A 89 -7.98 -3.44 16.98
N TRP A 90 -9.24 -3.51 17.41
CA TRP A 90 -10.33 -4.20 16.71
C TRP A 90 -10.65 -3.54 15.37
N MET A 91 -10.77 -2.21 15.34
CA MET A 91 -11.01 -1.46 14.11
C MET A 91 -9.90 -1.70 13.09
N ALA A 92 -8.64 -1.63 13.53
CA ALA A 92 -7.51 -1.80 12.64
C ALA A 92 -7.39 -3.29 12.20
N ALA A 93 -7.76 -4.27 13.04
CA ALA A 93 -7.82 -5.69 12.63
C ALA A 93 -8.94 -5.92 11.61
N GLY A 94 -10.11 -5.32 11.84
CA GLY A 94 -11.24 -5.33 10.92
C GLY A 94 -10.91 -4.68 9.58
N GLU A 95 -10.14 -3.59 9.58
CA GLU A 95 -9.58 -3.00 8.36
C GLU A 95 -8.73 -4.02 7.60
N THR A 96 -7.75 -4.66 8.26
CA THR A 96 -6.88 -5.64 7.57
C THR A 96 -7.67 -6.82 7.02
N ALA A 97 -8.70 -7.29 7.73
CA ALA A 97 -9.60 -8.32 7.25
C ALA A 97 -10.39 -7.86 6.03
N ALA A 98 -10.95 -6.65 6.05
CA ALA A 98 -11.68 -6.06 4.93
C ALA A 98 -10.80 -5.95 3.66
N TRP A 99 -9.55 -5.51 3.80
CA TRP A 99 -8.60 -5.41 2.68
C TRP A 99 -8.21 -6.76 2.08
N ARG A 100 -8.07 -7.80 2.91
CA ARG A 100 -7.81 -9.17 2.42
C ARG A 100 -9.01 -9.75 1.71
N LEU A 101 -10.19 -9.53 2.27
CA LEU A 101 -11.41 -10.16 1.79
C LEU A 101 -11.98 -9.46 0.55
N LYS A 102 -11.67 -8.18 0.28
CA LYS A 102 -12.32 -7.39 -0.78
C LYS A 102 -12.45 -8.10 -2.14
N TRP A 103 -11.41 -8.82 -2.57
CA TRP A 103 -11.41 -9.49 -3.89
C TRP A 103 -12.41 -10.65 -3.98
N ILE A 104 -12.71 -11.30 -2.86
CA ILE A 104 -13.64 -12.42 -2.78
C ILE A 104 -15.01 -11.97 -2.23
N ALA A 105 -15.02 -11.12 -1.20
CA ALA A 105 -16.23 -10.63 -0.55
C ALA A 105 -17.07 -9.75 -1.47
N ILE A 106 -16.49 -8.88 -2.29
CA ILE A 106 -17.30 -8.01 -3.16
C ILE A 106 -18.17 -8.84 -4.11
N PRO A 107 -17.65 -9.77 -4.94
CA PRO A 107 -18.51 -10.58 -5.80
C PRO A 107 -19.44 -11.51 -5.00
N ALA A 108 -18.96 -12.11 -3.91
CA ALA A 108 -19.78 -12.99 -3.08
C ALA A 108 -20.97 -12.24 -2.44
N THR A 109 -20.74 -11.05 -1.88
CA THR A 109 -21.80 -10.23 -1.26
C THR A 109 -22.84 -9.80 -2.28
N ILE A 110 -22.44 -9.45 -3.51
CA ILE A 110 -23.39 -9.10 -4.59
C ILE A 110 -24.31 -10.29 -4.89
N ILE A 111 -23.74 -11.50 -5.06
CA ILE A 111 -24.51 -12.72 -5.36
C ILE A 111 -25.44 -13.07 -4.19
N VAL A 112 -24.92 -13.07 -2.96
CA VAL A 112 -25.69 -13.41 -1.76
C VAL A 112 -26.79 -12.40 -1.51
N LEU A 113 -26.53 -11.10 -1.62
CA LEU A 113 -27.52 -10.04 -1.41
C LEU A 113 -28.61 -10.09 -2.47
N TRP A 114 -28.24 -10.25 -3.75
CA TRP A 114 -29.20 -10.34 -4.86
C TRP A 114 -30.09 -11.58 -4.74
N GLY A 115 -29.47 -12.74 -4.47
CA GLY A 115 -30.20 -13.99 -4.22
C GLY A 115 -31.11 -13.87 -3.01
N SER A 116 -30.63 -13.27 -1.93
CA SER A 116 -31.40 -13.09 -0.70
C SER A 116 -32.60 -12.17 -0.91
N LEU A 117 -32.42 -11.08 -1.64
CA LEU A 117 -33.48 -10.13 -1.97
C LEU A 117 -34.56 -10.79 -2.85
N LYS A 118 -34.16 -11.62 -3.81
CA LYS A 118 -35.10 -12.36 -4.68
C LYS A 118 -35.94 -13.37 -3.88
N ILE A 119 -35.31 -14.12 -2.97
CA ILE A 119 -36.00 -15.09 -2.11
C ILE A 119 -36.95 -14.36 -1.13
N TYR A 120 -36.47 -13.31 -0.48
CA TYR A 120 -37.28 -12.50 0.45
C TYR A 120 -38.52 -11.92 -0.25
N ARG A 121 -38.35 -11.30 -1.43
CA ARG A 121 -39.48 -10.79 -2.24
C ARG A 121 -40.46 -11.91 -2.61
N SER A 122 -39.99 -13.12 -2.88
CA SER A 122 -40.86 -14.25 -3.14
C SER A 122 -41.67 -14.69 -1.91
N MET A 123 -41.09 -14.61 -0.70
CA MET A 123 -41.82 -14.94 0.54
C MET A 123 -42.90 -13.90 0.83
N VAL A 124 -42.59 -12.61 0.64
CA VAL A 124 -43.54 -11.50 0.85
C VAL A 124 -44.74 -11.59 -0.09
N LYS A 125 -44.53 -12.03 -1.34
CA LYS A 125 -45.61 -12.19 -2.33
C LYS A 125 -46.55 -13.37 -2.05
N SER A 126 -46.13 -14.34 -1.24
CA SER A 126 -46.86 -15.61 -1.06
C SER A 126 -46.84 -16.06 0.40
N PRO A 127 -47.41 -15.27 1.34
CA PRO A 127 -47.29 -15.54 2.78
C PRO A 127 -47.96 -16.86 3.20
N ALA A 128 -48.96 -17.35 2.45
CA ALA A 128 -49.65 -18.61 2.74
C ALA A 128 -48.73 -19.85 2.66
N PHE A 129 -47.68 -19.81 1.84
CA PHE A 129 -46.80 -20.96 1.59
C PHE A 129 -45.50 -20.93 2.41
N PHE A 130 -45.19 -19.80 3.04
CA PHE A 130 -43.91 -19.56 3.72
C PHE A 130 -44.11 -19.06 5.14
N CYS A 131 -43.48 -19.72 6.08
CA CYS A 131 -43.37 -19.29 7.47
C CYS A 131 -41.96 -18.71 7.74
N GLY A 132 -41.75 -18.13 8.93
CA GLY A 132 -40.42 -17.67 9.35
C GLY A 132 -39.94 -16.36 8.72
N LEU A 133 -40.85 -15.43 8.37
CA LEU A 133 -40.49 -14.12 7.80
C LEU A 133 -39.51 -13.34 8.70
N GLY A 134 -39.58 -13.50 10.02
CA GLY A 134 -38.63 -12.93 10.97
C GLY A 134 -37.19 -13.38 10.72
N TYR A 135 -36.96 -14.70 10.58
CA TYR A 135 -35.64 -15.26 10.28
C TYR A 135 -35.13 -14.83 8.90
N ALA A 136 -36.01 -14.74 7.92
CA ALA A 136 -35.65 -14.23 6.60
C ALA A 136 -35.19 -12.76 6.65
N LYS A 137 -35.87 -11.92 7.47
CA LYS A 137 -35.50 -10.52 7.68
C LYS A 137 -34.14 -10.40 8.38
N THR A 138 -33.89 -11.18 9.44
CA THR A 138 -32.60 -11.14 10.14
C THR A 138 -31.45 -11.62 9.26
N GLY A 139 -31.66 -12.69 8.48
CA GLY A 139 -30.67 -13.18 7.50
C GLY A 139 -30.34 -12.15 6.42
N LEU A 140 -31.37 -11.49 5.86
CA LEU A 140 -31.19 -10.43 4.88
C LEU A 140 -30.42 -9.24 5.47
N MET A 141 -30.79 -8.79 6.68
CA MET A 141 -30.10 -7.70 7.38
C MET A 141 -28.64 -8.06 7.69
N ALA A 142 -28.37 -9.28 8.15
CA ALA A 142 -27.01 -9.76 8.38
C ALA A 142 -26.19 -9.78 7.08
N SER A 143 -26.78 -10.25 5.98
CA SER A 143 -26.11 -10.28 4.66
C SER A 143 -25.83 -8.89 4.08
N ALA A 144 -26.64 -7.87 4.43
CA ALA A 144 -26.44 -6.49 4.02
C ALA A 144 -25.47 -5.73 4.94
N LEU A 145 -25.43 -6.06 6.23
CA LEU A 145 -24.56 -5.41 7.21
C LEU A 145 -23.07 -5.63 6.89
N VAL A 146 -22.69 -6.85 6.51
CA VAL A 146 -21.29 -7.19 6.21
C VAL A 146 -20.68 -6.33 5.09
N PRO A 147 -21.26 -6.22 3.88
CA PRO A 147 -20.70 -5.37 2.83
C PRO A 147 -20.73 -3.89 3.19
N VAL A 148 -21.74 -3.41 3.94
CA VAL A 148 -21.77 -2.02 4.45
C VAL A 148 -20.61 -1.76 5.39
N LEU A 149 -20.34 -2.69 6.33
CA LEU A 149 -19.22 -2.59 7.25
C LEU A 149 -17.87 -2.63 6.53
N ILE A 150 -17.70 -3.52 5.55
CA ILE A 150 -16.51 -3.60 4.70
C ILE A 150 -16.30 -2.28 3.94
N ALA A 151 -17.35 -1.76 3.29
CA ALA A 151 -17.29 -0.52 2.54
C ALA A 151 -16.96 0.68 3.44
N PHE A 152 -17.52 0.74 4.65
CA PHE A 152 -17.24 1.77 5.65
C PHE A 152 -15.79 1.72 6.12
N LEU A 153 -15.28 0.54 6.49
CA LEU A 153 -13.89 0.36 6.93
C LEU A 153 -12.89 0.70 5.82
N ILE A 154 -13.17 0.30 4.58
CA ILE A 154 -12.33 0.67 3.42
C ILE A 154 -12.41 2.17 3.18
N GLY A 155 -13.62 2.76 3.15
CA GLY A 155 -13.83 4.17 2.84
C GLY A 155 -13.07 5.12 3.78
N ILE A 156 -13.03 4.81 5.08
CA ILE A 156 -12.31 5.63 6.07
C ILE A 156 -10.79 5.48 5.94
N THR A 157 -10.29 4.32 5.53
CA THR A 157 -8.85 3.99 5.57
C THR A 157 -8.12 4.24 4.25
N VAL A 158 -8.85 4.42 3.15
CA VAL A 158 -8.31 4.78 1.83
C VAL A 158 -7.40 6.04 1.87
N PRO A 159 -7.81 7.20 2.43
CA PRO A 159 -6.95 8.39 2.37
C PRO A 159 -5.62 8.19 3.09
N GLU A 160 -5.63 7.51 4.23
CA GLU A 160 -4.41 7.26 5.00
C GLU A 160 -3.49 6.27 4.30
N ARG A 161 -4.04 5.23 3.65
CA ARG A 161 -3.23 4.32 2.83
C ARG A 161 -2.65 4.99 1.59
N LEU A 162 -3.35 5.95 1.00
CA LEU A 162 -2.81 6.74 -0.10
C LEU A 162 -1.62 7.59 0.38
N ARG A 163 -1.72 8.21 1.56
CA ARG A 163 -0.60 8.93 2.20
C ARG A 163 0.57 8.00 2.50
N GLN A 164 0.34 6.88 3.18
CA GLN A 164 1.39 5.90 3.47
C GLN A 164 2.07 5.36 2.21
N ARG A 165 1.31 5.19 1.11
CA ARG A 165 1.89 4.81 -0.17
C ARG A 165 2.78 5.92 -0.74
N GLN A 166 2.35 7.18 -0.66
CA GLN A 166 3.15 8.33 -1.07
C GLN A 166 4.42 8.45 -0.23
N ASP A 167 4.30 8.32 1.09
CA ASP A 167 5.44 8.33 2.02
C ASP A 167 6.41 7.18 1.71
N GLY A 168 5.89 5.99 1.40
CA GLY A 168 6.70 4.84 1.00
C GLY A 168 7.46 5.07 -0.31
N LEU A 169 6.82 5.68 -1.30
CA LEU A 169 7.48 6.06 -2.56
C LEU A 169 8.57 7.12 -2.32
N GLN A 170 8.27 8.13 -1.51
CA GLN A 170 9.23 9.17 -1.14
C GLN A 170 10.42 8.60 -0.35
N ALA A 171 10.16 7.71 0.60
CA ALA A 171 11.20 7.03 1.36
C ALA A 171 12.08 6.15 0.46
N ALA A 172 11.51 5.48 -0.53
CA ALA A 172 12.25 4.71 -1.52
C ALA A 172 13.17 5.59 -2.37
N ALA A 173 12.68 6.74 -2.84
CA ALA A 173 13.47 7.71 -3.60
C ALA A 173 14.62 8.30 -2.75
N ASN A 174 14.33 8.68 -1.49
CA ASN A 174 15.35 9.15 -0.56
C ASN A 174 16.42 8.08 -0.26
N ALA A 175 16.01 6.82 -0.08
CA ALA A 175 16.92 5.71 0.14
C ALA A 175 17.87 5.51 -1.05
N LEU A 176 17.38 5.67 -2.28
CA LEU A 176 18.20 5.64 -3.49
C LEU A 176 19.21 6.79 -3.51
N GLY A 177 18.80 8.01 -3.13
CA GLY A 177 19.72 9.14 -3.01
C GLY A 177 20.82 8.93 -1.97
N HIS A 178 20.48 8.38 -0.80
CA HIS A 178 21.48 8.04 0.22
C HIS A 178 22.45 6.94 -0.23
N ARG A 179 22.00 5.98 -1.04
CA ARG A 179 22.89 4.96 -1.63
C ARG A 179 23.92 5.59 -2.56
N PHE A 180 23.51 6.50 -3.44
CA PHE A 180 24.45 7.22 -4.31
C PHE A 180 25.39 8.12 -3.53
N ALA A 181 24.88 8.88 -2.57
CA ALA A 181 25.72 9.75 -1.72
C ALA A 181 26.79 8.92 -0.99
N ARG A 182 26.42 7.76 -0.44
CA ARG A 182 27.39 6.83 0.17
C ARG A 182 28.41 6.33 -0.84
N ALA A 183 27.99 5.90 -2.04
CA ALA A 183 28.89 5.40 -3.07
C ALA A 183 29.89 6.49 -3.53
N LEU A 184 29.45 7.74 -3.68
CA LEU A 184 30.31 8.87 -4.04
C LEU A 184 31.34 9.17 -2.94
N LEU A 185 30.92 9.14 -1.67
CA LEU A 185 31.84 9.32 -0.53
C LEU A 185 32.87 8.19 -0.45
N GLU A 186 32.46 6.94 -0.68
CA GLU A 186 33.36 5.79 -0.68
C GLU A 186 34.33 5.83 -1.86
N TYR A 187 33.87 6.26 -3.03
CA TYR A 187 34.73 6.51 -4.18
C TYR A 187 35.77 7.59 -3.87
N ASN A 188 35.33 8.73 -3.33
CA ASN A 188 36.22 9.84 -2.98
C ASN A 188 37.25 9.43 -1.91
N ALA A 189 36.83 8.69 -0.88
CA ALA A 189 37.74 8.18 0.14
C ALA A 189 38.81 7.24 -0.43
N ARG A 190 38.49 6.49 -1.49
CA ARG A 190 39.40 5.52 -2.11
C ARG A 190 40.32 6.13 -3.18
N TYR A 191 39.83 7.08 -3.97
CA TYR A 191 40.54 7.66 -5.11
C TYR A 191 40.97 9.12 -4.92
N GLY A 192 40.59 9.75 -3.80
CA GLY A 192 40.91 11.14 -3.48
C GLY A 192 40.22 12.18 -4.38
N THR A 193 39.30 11.74 -5.25
CA THR A 193 38.57 12.59 -6.20
C THR A 193 37.15 12.05 -6.39
N LEU A 194 36.21 12.92 -6.75
CA LEU A 194 34.89 12.50 -7.22
C LEU A 194 35.00 11.87 -8.62
N PRO A 195 34.13 10.89 -8.96
CA PRO A 195 34.16 10.26 -10.28
C PRO A 195 33.84 11.29 -11.38
N ALA A 196 34.46 11.16 -12.55
CA ALA A 196 34.14 12.00 -13.70
C ALA A 196 32.81 11.58 -14.35
N GLU A 197 32.53 10.27 -14.37
CA GLU A 197 31.29 9.68 -14.86
C GLU A 197 30.69 8.76 -13.79
N LEU A 198 29.36 8.70 -13.68
CA LEU A 198 28.72 7.82 -12.69
C LEU A 198 29.08 6.33 -12.86
N LYS A 199 29.43 5.92 -14.09
CA LYS A 199 29.85 4.55 -14.40
C LYS A 199 31.10 4.12 -13.65
N ASP A 200 31.95 5.07 -13.24
CA ASP A 200 33.15 4.79 -12.45
C ASP A 200 32.82 4.26 -11.05
N LEU A 201 31.61 4.52 -10.54
CA LEU A 201 31.13 3.92 -9.28
C LEU A 201 31.07 2.38 -9.36
N GLY A 202 30.98 1.80 -10.56
CA GLY A 202 31.06 0.35 -10.76
C GLY A 202 32.41 -0.27 -10.40
N ARG A 203 33.45 0.53 -10.16
CA ARG A 203 34.75 0.06 -9.66
C ARG A 203 34.74 -0.23 -8.15
N LEU A 204 33.73 0.25 -7.43
CA LEU A 204 33.58 -0.04 -6.00
C LEU A 204 33.14 -1.48 -5.76
N PRO A 205 33.56 -2.11 -4.65
CA PRO A 205 33.08 -3.43 -4.27
C PRO A 205 31.61 -3.34 -3.85
N ASP A 206 30.72 -4.04 -4.56
CA ASP A 206 29.28 -4.05 -4.29
C ASP A 206 28.81 -5.48 -3.98
N PRO A 207 28.98 -5.95 -2.73
CA PRO A 207 28.64 -7.34 -2.36
C PRO A 207 27.15 -7.65 -2.55
N ASP A 208 26.29 -6.64 -2.44
CA ASP A 208 24.83 -6.77 -2.50
C ASP A 208 24.25 -6.43 -3.89
N GLY A 209 25.07 -5.99 -4.85
CA GLY A 209 24.63 -5.54 -6.17
C GLY A 209 23.76 -4.26 -6.14
N SER A 210 23.78 -3.53 -5.01
CA SER A 210 22.93 -2.38 -4.76
C SER A 210 23.33 -1.13 -5.56
N ILE A 211 24.64 -0.93 -5.78
CA ILE A 211 25.21 0.16 -6.57
C ILE A 211 24.98 -0.13 -8.05
N ALA A 212 25.20 -1.37 -8.49
CA ALA A 212 24.93 -1.78 -9.87
C ALA A 212 23.45 -1.62 -10.24
N ALA A 213 22.54 -2.03 -9.35
CA ALA A 213 21.10 -1.84 -9.54
C ALA A 213 20.73 -0.35 -9.62
N ALA A 214 21.27 0.49 -8.73
CA ALA A 214 21.03 1.92 -8.75
C ALA A 214 21.56 2.56 -10.04
N LEU A 215 22.78 2.22 -10.47
CA LEU A 215 23.40 2.69 -11.71
C LEU A 215 22.59 2.32 -12.96
N SER A 216 21.97 1.14 -12.97
CA SER A 216 21.15 0.70 -14.12
C SER A 216 19.88 1.53 -14.32
N SER A 217 19.35 2.12 -13.25
CA SER A 217 18.15 2.96 -13.28
C SER A 217 18.44 4.42 -13.65
N PHE A 218 19.72 4.79 -13.77
CA PHE A 218 20.13 6.19 -13.81
C PHE A 218 20.77 6.58 -15.15
N ASP A 219 20.42 7.76 -15.65
CA ASP A 219 21.10 8.34 -16.81
C ASP A 219 22.42 8.98 -16.39
N SER A 220 23.54 8.31 -16.70
CA SER A 220 24.88 8.80 -16.38
C SER A 220 25.18 10.21 -16.91
N SER A 221 24.46 10.68 -17.93
CA SER A 221 24.66 12.02 -18.51
C SER A 221 24.12 13.15 -17.64
N ALA A 222 23.23 12.84 -16.68
CA ALA A 222 22.58 13.85 -15.84
C ALA A 222 23.47 14.31 -14.67
N TYR A 223 24.56 13.59 -14.39
CA TYR A 223 25.51 13.92 -13.34
C TYR A 223 26.45 15.05 -13.74
N LYS A 224 26.57 16.05 -12.86
CA LYS A 224 27.42 17.23 -13.09
C LYS A 224 28.36 17.40 -11.91
N PRO A 225 29.61 16.91 -12.01
CA PRO A 225 30.64 17.29 -11.06
C PRO A 225 31.06 18.74 -11.32
N SER A 226 31.16 19.54 -10.26
CA SER A 226 31.64 20.92 -10.29
C SER A 226 32.75 21.11 -9.25
N ALA A 227 33.72 21.96 -9.54
CA ALA A 227 34.73 22.34 -8.56
C ALA A 227 34.62 23.83 -8.30
N ASP A 228 34.10 24.18 -7.12
CA ASP A 228 34.12 25.56 -6.66
C ASP A 228 35.44 25.79 -5.93
N LEU A 229 36.32 26.53 -6.60
CA LEU A 229 37.49 27.09 -5.96
C LEU A 229 36.98 28.14 -4.97
N ALA A 230 37.11 27.88 -3.67
CA ALA A 230 36.83 28.89 -2.67
C ALA A 230 37.75 30.07 -2.96
N ALA A 231 37.18 31.14 -3.55
CA ALA A 231 37.93 32.33 -3.88
C ALA A 231 38.46 32.88 -2.56
N LEU A 232 39.75 32.66 -2.31
CA LEU A 232 40.47 33.36 -1.26
C LEU A 232 40.15 34.84 -1.44
N PRO A 233 39.56 35.52 -0.44
CA PRO A 233 39.24 36.92 -0.59
C PRO A 233 40.54 37.61 -0.98
N LYS A 234 40.58 38.29 -2.14
CA LYS A 234 41.73 39.10 -2.61
C LYS A 234 41.97 40.32 -1.71
N GLN A 235 41.55 40.25 -0.46
CA GLN A 235 41.74 41.28 0.54
C GLN A 235 43.22 41.25 0.92
N LYS A 236 43.95 42.22 0.38
CA LYS A 236 45.33 42.59 0.70
C LYS A 236 45.60 42.26 2.17
N SER A 237 46.47 41.28 2.44
CA SER A 237 46.78 40.80 3.78
C SER A 237 46.91 41.98 4.73
N ARG A 238 45.93 42.17 5.61
CA ARG A 238 46.01 43.24 6.61
C ARG A 238 47.18 42.87 7.49
N THR A 239 48.26 43.65 7.43
CA THR A 239 49.45 43.41 8.24
C THR A 239 49.04 43.39 9.71
N LEU A 240 48.94 42.19 10.28
CA LEU A 240 48.69 42.00 11.70
C LEU A 240 49.92 42.50 12.46
N ARG A 241 49.87 43.74 12.95
CA ARG A 241 50.87 44.31 13.87
C ARG A 241 50.64 43.70 15.26
N GLY A 242 51.32 42.61 15.56
CA GLY A 242 51.34 42.04 16.91
C GLY A 242 52.21 40.78 16.96
N ALA A 243 53.24 40.79 17.81
CA ALA A 243 54.22 39.70 17.92
C ALA A 243 53.66 38.38 18.50
N VAL A 244 52.43 38.39 19.01
CA VAL A 244 51.87 37.28 19.81
C VAL A 244 51.03 36.29 18.99
N ILE A 245 50.66 36.60 17.74
CA ILE A 245 49.87 35.69 16.88
C ILE A 245 50.75 34.99 15.81
N ARG A 246 52.07 35.21 15.82
CA ARG A 246 52.99 34.59 14.84
C ARG A 246 53.18 33.09 14.99
N ASN A 247 52.81 32.50 16.14
CA ASN A 247 53.05 31.07 16.41
C ASN A 247 51.83 30.17 16.15
N ALA A 248 50.70 30.73 15.72
CA ALA A 248 49.51 29.95 15.34
C ALA A 248 49.31 29.88 13.81
N SER A 249 50.13 30.59 13.03
CA SER A 249 50.12 30.52 11.58
C SER A 249 51.20 29.55 11.08
N LEU A 250 50.76 28.34 10.74
CA LEU A 250 51.31 27.53 9.64
C LEU A 250 52.75 27.02 9.79
N GLU A 251 52.91 25.95 10.58
CA GLU A 251 53.79 24.85 10.18
C GLU A 251 53.00 23.90 9.26
N THR A 252 52.81 24.30 8.02
CA THR A 252 52.50 23.40 6.90
C THR A 252 53.55 23.69 5.85
N ALA A 253 54.80 23.51 6.25
CA ALA A 253 55.98 23.76 5.43
C ALA A 253 56.44 22.45 4.79
N SER A 254 55.72 22.02 3.75
CA SER A 254 56.24 21.15 2.70
C SER A 254 55.26 21.11 1.52
N ASP A 255 55.30 22.14 0.67
CA ASP A 255 55.26 22.04 -0.80
C ASP A 255 55.14 23.45 -1.41
N ASP A 256 56.09 23.80 -2.27
CA ASP A 256 56.28 25.13 -2.88
C ASP A 256 55.26 25.43 -4.01
N LEU A 257 53.96 25.29 -3.73
CA LEU A 257 52.88 25.73 -4.63
C LEU A 257 52.13 26.93 -4.02
N PRO A 258 51.94 28.03 -4.77
CA PRO A 258 51.35 29.25 -4.23
C PRO A 258 49.89 29.04 -3.85
N GLY A 259 49.61 28.99 -2.55
CA GLY A 259 48.30 29.22 -1.93
C GLY A 259 47.14 28.58 -2.68
N GLU A 260 47.18 27.26 -2.88
CA GLU A 260 46.06 26.50 -3.41
C GLU A 260 44.86 26.73 -2.48
N GLY A 261 43.90 27.53 -2.96
CA GLY A 261 42.65 27.75 -2.23
C GLY A 261 41.98 26.39 -1.98
N LEU A 262 41.34 26.25 -0.82
CA LEU A 262 40.52 25.06 -0.53
C LEU A 262 39.52 24.86 -1.68
N SER A 263 39.75 23.85 -2.52
CA SER A 263 38.84 23.49 -3.59
C SER A 263 37.76 22.59 -3.01
N PHE A 264 36.51 23.02 -3.04
CA PHE A 264 35.39 22.17 -2.71
C PHE A 264 34.89 21.54 -4.01
N THR A 265 34.98 20.22 -4.11
CA THR A 265 34.36 19.49 -5.21
C THR A 265 32.90 19.30 -4.86
N ASN A 266 32.03 20.03 -5.55
CA ASN A 266 30.59 19.94 -5.39
C ASN A 266 30.01 19.05 -6.49
N TYR A 267 28.89 18.40 -6.27
CA TYR A 267 28.22 17.64 -7.33
C TYR A 267 26.71 17.83 -7.29
N GLU A 268 26.14 17.92 -8.48
CA GLU A 268 24.70 17.86 -8.67
C GLU A 268 24.33 16.54 -9.34
N LEU A 269 23.46 15.79 -8.66
CA LEU A 269 22.90 14.54 -9.17
C LEU A 269 21.36 14.63 -9.13
N PRO A 270 20.69 14.89 -10.26
CA PRO A 270 19.24 14.88 -10.34
C PRO A 270 18.73 13.44 -10.36
N LEU A 271 17.99 13.04 -9.33
CA LEU A 271 17.33 11.75 -9.18
C LEU A 271 15.86 11.86 -9.58
N PRO A 272 15.30 10.81 -10.22
CA PRO A 272 13.89 10.80 -10.58
C PRO A 272 13.02 10.87 -9.33
N GLY A 273 11.91 11.60 -9.45
CA GLY A 273 10.89 11.74 -8.41
C GLY A 273 10.09 10.47 -8.13
N ALA A 274 8.91 10.65 -7.54
CA ALA A 274 8.03 9.53 -7.18
C ALA A 274 7.37 8.91 -8.43
N ASP A 275 7.29 9.66 -9.52
CA ASP A 275 6.72 9.24 -10.81
C ASP A 275 7.72 8.50 -11.72
N GLN A 276 9.01 8.45 -11.33
CA GLN A 276 10.11 7.86 -12.10
C GLN A 276 10.38 8.54 -13.45
N LEU A 277 9.89 9.76 -13.66
CA LEU A 277 10.15 10.55 -14.86
C LEU A 277 11.18 11.62 -14.52
N MET A 278 12.14 11.84 -15.41
CA MET A 278 13.13 12.91 -15.25
C MET A 278 12.60 14.23 -15.84
N GLY A 279 13.00 15.35 -15.24
CA GLY A 279 12.65 16.70 -15.66
C GLY A 279 11.34 17.23 -15.06
N THR A 280 10.80 16.57 -14.05
CA THR A 280 9.55 16.96 -13.37
C THR A 280 9.84 17.77 -12.11
N GLU A 281 8.82 18.45 -11.57
CA GLU A 281 8.97 19.27 -10.36
C GLU A 281 9.24 18.45 -9.10
N ASP A 282 8.93 17.15 -9.11
CA ASP A 282 9.12 16.22 -8.01
C ASP A 282 10.48 15.49 -8.02
N ASP A 283 11.32 15.76 -9.02
CA ASP A 283 12.70 15.29 -9.04
C ASP A 283 13.45 15.70 -7.77
N LEU A 284 14.35 14.83 -7.32
CA LEU A 284 15.19 15.07 -6.17
C LEU A 284 16.60 15.43 -6.65
N ILE A 285 17.13 16.58 -6.28
CA ILE A 285 18.50 16.96 -6.59
C ILE A 285 19.35 16.64 -5.36
N VAL A 286 20.32 15.73 -5.53
CA VAL A 286 21.37 15.51 -4.53
C VAL A 286 22.49 16.48 -4.83
N ASP A 287 22.68 17.42 -3.90
CA ASP A 287 23.67 18.47 -3.94
C ASP A 287 24.56 18.30 -2.71
N ASP A 288 25.79 17.83 -2.90
CA ASP A 288 26.76 17.54 -1.84
C ASP A 288 26.24 16.64 -0.71
N GLY A 289 25.47 15.62 -1.09
CA GLY A 289 24.85 14.66 -0.16
C GLY A 289 23.60 15.18 0.54
N ILE A 290 23.20 16.43 0.29
CA ILE A 290 21.91 17.00 0.71
C ILE A 290 20.89 16.73 -0.39
N ILE A 291 19.82 16.02 -0.04
CA ILE A 291 18.71 15.73 -0.96
C ILE A 291 17.72 16.89 -0.87
N LYS A 292 17.52 17.61 -1.98
CA LYS A 292 16.57 18.73 -2.12
C LYS A 292 15.53 18.38 -3.18
N LYS A 293 14.34 18.99 -3.14
CA LYS A 293 13.41 18.88 -4.28
C LYS A 293 13.82 19.85 -5.38
N ALA A 294 13.64 19.47 -6.65
CA ALA A 294 13.91 20.33 -7.80
C ALA A 294 13.15 21.66 -7.68
N SER A 295 11.90 21.63 -7.22
CA SER A 295 11.09 22.82 -6.93
C SER A 295 11.72 23.79 -5.92
N GLU A 296 12.55 23.31 -5.00
CA GLU A 296 13.24 24.15 -4.01
C GLU A 296 14.50 24.82 -4.58
N SER A 297 15.19 24.14 -5.51
CA SER A 297 16.43 24.63 -6.14
C SER A 297 16.22 25.87 -7.02
N VAL A 298 15.14 25.89 -7.82
CA VAL A 298 14.78 27.01 -8.71
C VAL A 298 14.56 28.31 -7.93
N ARG A 299 14.16 28.20 -6.66
CA ARG A 299 13.88 29.36 -5.82
C ARG A 299 15.15 30.05 -5.31
N GLN A 300 16.30 29.38 -5.27
CA GLN A 300 17.56 29.93 -4.76
C GLN A 300 18.37 30.69 -5.82
N THR A 301 18.37 30.21 -7.08
CA THR A 301 19.02 30.91 -8.21
C THR A 301 18.33 32.24 -8.53
N GLY A 302 17.09 32.42 -8.11
CA GLY A 302 16.33 33.66 -8.24
C GLY A 302 16.50 34.66 -7.11
N THR A 303 17.61 34.68 -6.35
CA THR A 303 17.88 35.78 -5.41
C THR A 303 17.83 37.08 -6.22
N PRO A 304 16.78 37.92 -6.08
CA PRO A 304 16.65 39.11 -6.88
C PRO A 304 17.83 39.97 -6.52
N THR A 305 18.71 40.22 -7.48
CA THR A 305 19.75 41.23 -7.36
C THR A 305 19.02 42.52 -7.03
N ARG A 306 18.95 42.86 -5.74
CA ARG A 306 18.33 44.08 -5.24
C ARG A 306 19.17 45.19 -5.84
N SER A 307 18.69 45.75 -6.95
CA SER A 307 19.34 46.82 -7.66
C SER A 307 19.62 47.90 -6.62
N PRO A 308 20.86 48.37 -6.46
CA PRO A 308 21.14 49.43 -5.51
C PRO A 308 20.34 50.65 -5.95
N THR A 309 19.27 50.95 -5.21
CA THR A 309 18.49 52.17 -5.37
C THR A 309 19.46 53.32 -5.25
N SER A 310 19.77 53.95 -6.38
CA SER A 310 20.56 55.16 -6.45
C SER A 310 19.81 56.24 -5.69
N ILE A 311 20.24 56.48 -4.45
CA ILE A 311 19.88 57.70 -3.73
C ILE A 311 20.66 58.81 -4.43
N LYS A 312 19.98 59.56 -5.30
CA LYS A 312 20.49 60.83 -5.80
C LYS A 312 20.38 61.89 -4.70
N PRO A 313 21.41 62.75 -4.52
CA PRO A 313 21.40 63.85 -3.57
C PRO A 313 20.40 64.94 -3.95
#